data_AF-A0A433WQS1-F1
#
_entry.id   AF-A0A433WQS1-F1
#
_cell.length_a   1.000
_cell.length_b   1.000
_cell.length_c   1.000
_cell.angle_alpha   90.00
_cell.angle_beta   90.00
_cell.angle_gamma   90.00
#
_symmetry.space_group_name_H-M   'P 1'
#
loop_
_entity.id
_entity.type
_entity.pdbx_description
1 polymer ?
#
loop_
_entity_poly.entity_id
_entity_poly.type
_entity_poly.pdbx_seq_one_letter_code
_entity_poly.pdbx_strand_id
1 'polypeptide(L)'
;MNSFHALTQTSGVIAPGRWHIARILGWMLAMLVVTVIELSLQSIIREKLTTSPTVIISAAFVTVALAYGTYVLLVRRLEKRPVSELALRPAILELPLGILIGGGITASVMLVLLALGDVSFQAATWTDWAHDIRETLGTGFLEELLARLIIFRLLSCAFGIRTGVVVSAALFGAAHLHNPGATILSSAAISIEAGLPFFWFF
;
A
#
# COMPACT_ATOMS: atom_id res chain seq x y z
N MET A 1 -18.33 -3.23 -15.92
CA MET A 1 -18.05 -1.90 -15.32
C MET A 1 -16.55 -1.79 -15.15
N ASN A 2 -15.91 -0.76 -15.70
CA ASN A 2 -14.47 -0.56 -15.53
C ASN A 2 -14.17 -0.40 -14.03
N SER A 3 -13.25 -1.19 -13.49
CA SER A 3 -12.83 -1.19 -12.08
C SER A 3 -12.43 0.21 -11.58
N PHE A 4 -11.90 1.07 -12.45
CA PHE A 4 -11.58 2.46 -12.15
C PHE A 4 -12.79 3.33 -11.81
N HIS A 5 -13.91 3.15 -12.51
CA HIS A 5 -15.12 3.92 -12.25
C HIS A 5 -15.72 3.61 -10.87
N ALA A 6 -15.50 2.39 -10.37
CA ALA A 6 -15.89 2.01 -9.02
C ALA A 6 -14.93 2.60 -7.97
N LEU A 7 -13.62 2.67 -8.25
CA LEU A 7 -12.61 3.24 -7.36
C LEU A 7 -12.75 4.76 -7.19
N THR A 8 -13.08 5.49 -8.25
CA THR A 8 -13.25 6.95 -8.22
C THR A 8 -14.70 7.38 -7.97
N GLN A 9 -15.56 6.45 -7.54
CA GLN A 9 -16.95 6.78 -7.24
C GLN A 9 -17.03 7.64 -5.98
N THR A 10 -17.50 8.88 -6.15
CA THR A 10 -17.68 9.84 -5.06
C THR A 10 -19.11 9.80 -4.54
N SER A 11 -19.31 9.44 -3.27
CA SER A 11 -20.63 9.41 -2.62
C SER A 11 -20.52 9.68 -1.11
N GLY A 12 -21.65 9.88 -0.44
CA GLY A 12 -21.68 10.13 1.01
C GLY A 12 -20.88 11.35 1.42
N VAL A 13 -19.93 11.19 2.36
CA VAL A 13 -19.08 12.26 2.89
C VAL A 13 -18.23 12.96 1.82
N ILE A 14 -17.90 12.26 0.73
CA ILE A 14 -17.13 12.80 -0.41
C ILE A 14 -18.00 13.08 -1.64
N ALA A 15 -19.32 13.18 -1.51
CA ALA A 15 -20.21 13.44 -2.67
C ALA A 15 -19.89 14.77 -3.39
N PRO A 16 -20.16 14.92 -4.70
CA PRO A 16 -19.92 16.16 -5.44
C PRO A 16 -20.58 17.39 -4.81
N GLY A 17 -19.95 18.57 -4.94
CA GLY A 17 -20.48 19.83 -4.41
C GLY A 17 -19.43 20.94 -4.32
N ARG A 18 -19.81 22.12 -3.82
CA ARG A 18 -18.92 23.31 -3.80
C ARG A 18 -17.59 23.09 -3.06
N TRP A 19 -17.61 22.27 -2.01
CA TRP A 19 -16.44 21.94 -1.19
C TRP A 19 -15.93 20.51 -1.45
N HIS A 20 -16.07 20.01 -2.68
CA HIS A 20 -15.74 18.63 -3.03
C HIS A 20 -14.28 18.26 -2.69
N ILE A 21 -13.31 19.00 -3.21
CA ILE A 21 -11.88 18.75 -2.97
C ILE A 21 -11.54 18.84 -1.49
N ALA A 22 -12.00 19.90 -0.81
CA ALA A 22 -11.74 20.09 0.63
C ALA A 22 -12.28 18.94 1.48
N ARG A 23 -13.49 18.43 1.17
CA ARG A 23 -14.06 17.26 1.86
C ARG A 23 -13.27 16.00 1.59
N ILE A 24 -12.81 15.77 0.36
CA ILE A 24 -11.99 14.61 0.03
C ILE A 24 -10.66 14.65 0.79
N LEU A 25 -9.96 15.79 0.79
CA LEU A 25 -8.70 15.93 1.51
C LEU A 25 -8.87 15.83 3.02
N GLY A 26 -9.94 16.42 3.58
CA GLY A 26 -10.28 16.28 4.99
C GLY A 26 -10.62 14.83 5.37
N TRP A 27 -11.32 14.12 4.49
CA TRP A 27 -11.63 12.71 4.66
C TRP A 27 -10.38 11.82 4.56
N MET A 28 -9.48 12.13 3.63
CA MET A 28 -8.18 11.46 3.51
C MET A 28 -7.36 11.61 4.78
N LEU A 29 -7.27 12.83 5.32
CA LEU A 29 -6.59 13.07 6.59
C LEU A 29 -7.24 12.28 7.73
N ALA A 30 -8.58 12.28 7.82
CA ALA A 30 -9.29 11.52 8.85
C ALA A 30 -9.03 10.01 8.75
N MET A 31 -9.07 9.43 7.55
CA MET A 31 -8.70 8.03 7.31
C MET A 31 -7.27 7.73 7.77
N LEU A 32 -6.31 8.56 7.34
CA LEU A 32 -4.90 8.39 7.71
C LEU A 32 -4.70 8.46 9.22
N VAL A 33 -5.31 9.43 9.90
CA VAL A 33 -5.21 9.57 11.35
C VAL A 33 -5.77 8.34 12.06
N VAL A 34 -6.96 7.86 11.68
CA VAL A 34 -7.56 6.66 12.27
C VAL A 34 -6.67 5.44 12.06
N THR A 35 -6.20 5.21 10.83
CA THR A 35 -5.34 4.06 10.52
C THR A 35 -4.00 4.15 11.24
N VAL A 36 -3.36 5.32 11.31
CA VAL A 36 -2.09 5.48 12.04
C VAL A 36 -2.27 5.26 13.53
N ILE A 37 -3.39 5.70 14.12
CA ILE A 37 -3.69 5.41 15.54
C ILE A 37 -3.82 3.90 15.77
N GLU A 38 -4.53 3.18 14.90
CA GLU A 38 -4.67 1.73 14.99
C GLU A 38 -3.33 1.01 14.87
N LEU A 39 -2.49 1.41 13.92
CA LEU A 39 -1.16 0.83 13.70
C LEU A 39 -0.19 1.18 14.84
N SER A 40 -0.35 2.35 15.46
CA SER A 40 0.45 2.76 16.63
C SER A 40 0.18 1.88 17.86
N LEU A 41 -0.91 1.09 17.90
CA LEU A 41 -1.10 0.11 18.97
C LEU A 41 0.00 -0.97 18.98
N GLN A 42 0.61 -1.25 17.82
CA GLN A 42 1.71 -2.19 17.72
C GLN A 42 2.93 -1.74 18.53
N SER A 43 3.25 -0.44 18.55
CA SER A 43 4.40 0.08 19.32
C SER A 43 4.17 -0.08 20.82
N ILE A 44 2.94 0.13 21.30
CA ILE A 44 2.56 -0.10 22.69
C ILE A 44 2.73 -1.57 23.08
N ILE A 45 2.29 -2.51 22.23
CA ILE A 45 2.44 -3.95 22.48
C ILE A 45 3.92 -4.33 22.56
N ARG A 46 4.73 -3.84 21.61
CA ARG A 46 6.16 -4.10 21.54
C ARG A 46 6.93 -3.54 22.75
N GLU A 47 6.57 -2.35 23.22
CA GLU A 47 7.29 -1.69 24.31
C GLU A 47 6.84 -2.15 25.70
N LYS A 48 5.55 -2.44 25.89
CA LYS A 48 4.97 -2.64 27.23
C LYS A 48 4.56 -4.08 27.54
N LEU A 49 4.27 -4.91 26.53
CA LEU A 49 3.69 -6.24 26.76
C LEU A 49 4.68 -7.38 26.53
N THR A 50 5.48 -7.35 25.45
CA THR A 50 6.32 -8.51 25.10
C THR A 50 7.45 -8.17 24.13
N THR A 51 8.54 -8.93 24.25
CA THR A 51 9.66 -8.93 23.29
C THR A 51 9.67 -10.18 22.39
N SER A 52 8.68 -11.07 22.53
CA SER A 52 8.59 -12.28 21.71
C SER A 52 8.29 -11.93 20.25
N PRO A 53 9.17 -12.29 19.28
CA PRO A 53 8.96 -11.96 17.87
C PRO A 53 7.64 -12.50 17.31
N THR A 54 7.27 -13.71 17.72
CA THR A 54 6.01 -14.35 17.28
C THR A 54 4.79 -13.55 17.70
N VAL A 55 4.76 -13.02 18.93
CA VAL A 55 3.63 -12.24 19.44
C VAL A 55 3.56 -10.87 18.77
N ILE A 56 4.71 -10.21 18.58
CA ILE A 56 4.80 -8.90 17.90
C ILE A 56 4.26 -9.01 16.47
N ILE A 57 4.71 -10.01 15.71
CA ILE A 57 4.25 -10.23 14.33
C ILE A 57 2.76 -10.59 14.29
N SER A 58 2.30 -11.45 15.21
CA SER A 58 0.87 -11.80 15.29
C SER A 58 0.01 -10.56 15.57
N ALA A 59 0.45 -9.68 16.47
CA ALA A 59 -0.21 -8.41 16.75
C ALA A 59 -0.20 -7.47 15.52
N ALA A 60 0.88 -7.45 14.74
CA ALA A 60 0.95 -6.69 13.50
C ALA A 60 -0.11 -7.15 12.48
N PHE A 61 -0.27 -8.46 12.28
CA PHE A 61 -1.33 -8.99 11.42
C PHE A 61 -2.73 -8.64 11.91
N VAL A 62 -2.97 -8.78 13.22
CA VAL A 62 -4.29 -8.45 13.81
C VAL A 62 -4.61 -6.96 13.61
N THR A 63 -3.65 -6.08 13.90
CA THR A 63 -3.86 -4.63 13.76
C THR A 63 -4.02 -4.20 12.29
N VAL A 64 -3.29 -4.80 11.36
CA VAL A 64 -3.52 -4.58 9.91
C VAL A 64 -4.90 -5.08 9.50
N ALA A 65 -5.31 -6.29 9.92
CA ALA A 65 -6.64 -6.82 9.62
C ALA A 65 -7.75 -5.92 10.19
N LEU A 66 -7.56 -5.38 11.40
CA LEU A 66 -8.47 -4.40 12.00
C LEU A 66 -8.52 -3.11 11.16
N ALA A 67 -7.38 -2.60 10.70
CA ALA A 67 -7.33 -1.41 9.87
C ALA A 67 -8.05 -1.57 8.53
N TYR A 68 -7.94 -2.75 7.89
CA TYR A 68 -8.76 -3.10 6.72
C TYR A 68 -10.26 -3.17 7.07
N GLY A 69 -10.61 -3.75 8.23
CA GLY A 69 -11.98 -3.78 8.73
C GLY A 69 -12.55 -2.37 8.94
N THR A 70 -11.76 -1.49 9.53
CA THR A 70 -12.09 -0.07 9.74
C THR A 70 -12.27 0.65 8.42
N TYR A 71 -11.36 0.46 7.46
CA TYR A 71 -11.51 0.99 6.10
C TYR A 71 -12.84 0.55 5.47
N VAL A 72 -13.13 -0.76 5.47
CA VAL A 72 -14.37 -1.31 4.91
C VAL A 72 -15.60 -0.70 5.59
N LEU A 73 -15.58 -0.60 6.91
CA LEU A 73 -16.68 -0.03 7.69
C LEU A 73 -16.91 1.44 7.33
N LEU A 74 -15.85 2.25 7.32
CA LEU A 74 -15.95 3.68 7.07
C LEU A 74 -16.37 3.98 5.63
N VAL A 75 -15.86 3.24 4.64
CA VAL A 75 -16.32 3.37 3.25
C VAL A 75 -17.80 2.98 3.12
N ARG A 76 -18.23 1.85 3.69
CA ARG A 76 -19.64 1.43 3.59
C ARG A 76 -20.60 2.38 4.31
N ARG A 77 -20.22 2.90 5.48
CA ARG A 77 -21.10 3.73 6.31
C ARG A 77 -21.09 5.21 5.93
N LEU A 78 -19.91 5.76 5.65
CA LEU A 78 -19.72 7.19 5.47
C LEU A 78 -19.58 7.59 4.00
N GLU A 79 -18.93 6.77 3.16
CA GLU A 79 -18.95 6.97 1.70
C GLU A 79 -20.20 6.36 1.04
N LYS A 80 -20.87 5.41 1.70
CA LYS A 80 -22.13 4.79 1.24
C LYS A 80 -22.01 4.09 -0.13
N ARG A 81 -20.87 3.44 -0.37
CA ARG A 81 -20.60 2.67 -1.61
C ARG A 81 -20.16 1.24 -1.30
N PRO A 82 -20.31 0.30 -2.25
CA PRO A 82 -19.68 -1.01 -2.15
C PRO A 82 -18.14 -0.87 -2.17
N VAL A 83 -17.47 -1.75 -1.41
CA VAL A 83 -16.00 -1.83 -1.34
C VAL A 83 -15.54 -2.91 -2.33
N SER A 84 -15.58 -2.57 -3.62
CA SER A 84 -15.27 -3.51 -4.70
C SER A 84 -13.77 -3.78 -4.85
N GLU A 85 -12.93 -2.86 -4.39
CA GLU A 85 -11.46 -2.96 -4.40
C GLU A 85 -10.92 -4.09 -3.48
N LEU A 86 -11.75 -4.60 -2.56
CA LEU A 86 -11.42 -5.75 -1.70
C LEU A 86 -12.25 -6.99 -2.06
N ALA A 87 -12.73 -7.07 -3.31
CA ALA A 87 -13.48 -8.23 -3.76
C ALA A 87 -12.58 -9.48 -3.84
N LEU A 88 -13.03 -10.58 -3.25
CA LEU A 88 -12.27 -11.84 -3.23
C LEU A 88 -12.29 -12.60 -4.57
N ARG A 89 -13.35 -12.41 -5.38
CA ARG A 89 -13.48 -13.16 -6.64
C ARG A 89 -12.38 -12.80 -7.65
N PRO A 90 -12.10 -11.51 -7.95
CA PRO A 90 -10.99 -11.14 -8.83
C PRO A 90 -9.62 -11.52 -8.26
N ALA A 91 -9.46 -11.46 -6.92
CA ALA A 91 -8.20 -11.73 -6.24
C ALA A 91 -7.59 -13.11 -6.56
N ILE A 92 -8.42 -14.12 -6.90
CA ILE A 92 -7.96 -15.45 -7.31
C ILE A 92 -7.05 -15.41 -8.54
N LEU A 93 -7.32 -14.49 -9.47
CA LEU A 93 -6.52 -14.31 -10.68
C LEU A 93 -5.52 -13.15 -10.54
N GLU A 94 -5.93 -12.08 -9.86
CA GLU A 94 -5.10 -10.87 -9.71
C GLU A 94 -3.89 -11.09 -8.81
N LEU A 95 -4.02 -11.88 -7.73
CA LEU A 95 -2.91 -12.15 -6.81
C LEU A 95 -1.74 -12.90 -7.47
N PRO A 96 -1.94 -14.08 -8.11
CA PRO A 96 -0.83 -14.77 -8.76
C PRO A 96 -0.26 -13.95 -9.93
N LEU A 97 -1.09 -13.21 -10.65
CA LEU A 97 -0.62 -12.31 -11.72
C LEU A 97 0.27 -11.19 -11.15
N GLY A 98 -0.13 -10.57 -10.04
CA GLY A 98 0.66 -9.56 -9.34
C GLY A 98 2.00 -10.11 -8.86
N ILE A 99 2.02 -11.32 -8.28
CA ILE A 99 3.25 -12.01 -7.87
C ILE A 99 4.16 -12.25 -9.08
N LEU A 100 3.62 -12.72 -10.21
CA LEU A 100 4.40 -12.98 -11.42
C LEU A 100 4.97 -11.69 -12.03
N ILE A 101 4.17 -10.62 -12.09
CA ILE A 101 4.62 -9.32 -12.62
C ILE A 101 5.70 -8.73 -11.71
N GLY A 102 5.45 -8.65 -10.40
CA GLY A 102 6.40 -8.11 -9.43
C GLY A 102 7.69 -8.93 -9.38
N GLY A 103 7.57 -10.25 -9.28
CA GLY A 103 8.71 -11.17 -9.33
C GLY A 103 9.49 -11.07 -10.64
N GLY A 104 8.80 -10.90 -11.78
CA GLY A 104 9.41 -10.70 -13.08
C GLY A 104 10.19 -9.39 -13.19
N ILE A 105 9.65 -8.28 -12.66
CA ILE A 105 10.35 -6.99 -12.59
C ILE A 105 11.61 -7.12 -11.73
N THR A 106 11.49 -7.66 -10.52
CA THR A 106 12.63 -7.86 -9.61
C THR A 106 13.69 -8.77 -10.23
N ALA A 107 13.29 -9.90 -10.83
CA ALA A 107 14.20 -10.81 -11.51
C ALA A 107 14.92 -10.13 -12.68
N SER A 108 14.22 -9.30 -13.45
CA SER A 108 14.81 -8.56 -14.57
C SER A 108 15.90 -7.59 -14.11
N VAL A 109 15.66 -6.85 -13.03
CA VAL A 109 16.66 -5.96 -12.43
C VAL A 109 17.88 -6.76 -11.97
N MET A 110 17.67 -7.87 -11.25
CA MET A 110 18.76 -8.72 -10.78
C MET A 110 19.57 -9.33 -11.93
N LEU A 111 18.93 -9.71 -13.04
CA LEU A 111 19.60 -10.22 -14.24
C LEU A 111 20.46 -9.15 -14.92
N VAL A 112 20.00 -7.90 -14.99
CA VAL A 112 20.80 -6.80 -15.54
C VAL A 112 22.03 -6.55 -14.67
N LEU A 113 21.87 -6.50 -13.34
CA LEU A 113 22.99 -6.33 -12.42
C LEU A 113 24.00 -7.49 -12.49
N LEU A 114 23.51 -8.74 -12.64
CA LEU A 114 24.36 -9.90 -12.89
C LEU A 114 25.15 -9.75 -14.20
N ALA A 115 24.49 -9.33 -15.28
CA ALA A 115 25.12 -9.17 -16.60
C ALA A 115 26.19 -8.06 -16.63
N LEU A 116 26.02 -7.02 -15.80
CA LEU A 116 27.01 -5.96 -15.61
C LEU A 116 28.18 -6.38 -14.70
N GLY A 117 28.04 -7.50 -13.98
CA GLY A 117 29.04 -7.99 -13.03
C GLY A 117 28.96 -7.34 -11.65
N ASP A 118 27.88 -6.61 -11.36
CA ASP A 118 27.67 -5.89 -10.10
C ASP A 118 27.13 -6.77 -8.97
N VAL A 119 26.54 -7.93 -9.32
CA VAL A 119 25.98 -8.90 -8.37
C VAL A 119 26.47 -10.31 -8.67
N SER A 120 26.72 -11.10 -7.64
CA SER A 120 27.02 -12.54 -7.73
C SER A 120 26.07 -13.35 -6.87
N PHE A 121 25.63 -14.51 -7.35
CA PHE A 121 24.80 -15.42 -6.56
C PHE A 121 25.64 -16.43 -5.78
N GLN A 122 25.28 -16.63 -4.52
CA GLN A 122 25.85 -17.68 -3.67
C GLN A 122 24.71 -18.61 -3.23
N ALA A 123 25.00 -19.90 -3.15
CA ALA A 123 24.04 -20.85 -2.62
C ALA A 123 23.82 -20.56 -1.13
N ALA A 124 22.56 -20.40 -0.72
CA ALA A 124 22.16 -20.19 0.66
C ALA A 124 20.94 -21.06 0.99
N THR A 125 20.81 -21.46 2.25
CA THR A 125 19.64 -22.18 2.74
C THR A 125 18.68 -21.18 3.37
N TRP A 126 17.42 -21.17 2.93
CA TRP A 126 16.40 -20.29 3.49
C TRP A 126 15.80 -20.88 4.77
N THR A 127 16.40 -20.56 5.91
CA THR A 127 16.03 -21.14 7.22
C THR A 127 14.82 -20.45 7.86
N ASP A 128 14.66 -19.15 7.66
CA ASP A 128 13.67 -18.32 8.35
C ASP A 128 12.48 -17.90 7.48
N TRP A 129 12.18 -18.67 6.43
CA TRP A 129 11.13 -18.35 5.45
C TRP A 129 9.76 -18.01 6.04
N ALA A 130 9.38 -18.68 7.13
CA ALA A 130 8.10 -18.42 7.78
C ALA A 130 8.06 -17.02 8.43
N HIS A 131 9.19 -16.53 8.92
CA HIS A 131 9.32 -15.17 9.44
C HIS A 131 9.25 -14.16 8.29
N ASP A 132 10.08 -14.32 7.27
CA ASP A 132 10.19 -13.39 6.15
C ASP A 132 8.87 -13.23 5.38
N ILE A 133 8.16 -14.34 5.12
CA ILE A 133 6.86 -14.30 4.46
C ILE A 133 5.84 -13.53 5.29
N ARG A 134 5.83 -13.74 6.62
CA ARG A 134 4.90 -13.03 7.51
C ARG A 134 5.21 -11.53 7.55
N GLU A 135 6.47 -11.16 7.69
CA GLU A 135 6.87 -9.76 7.74
C GLU A 135 6.60 -9.04 6.41
N THR A 136 6.93 -9.67 5.28
CA THR A 136 6.69 -9.14 3.94
C THR A 136 5.20 -8.92 3.70
N LEU A 137 4.35 -9.89 4.06
CA LEU A 137 2.90 -9.74 3.95
C LEU A 137 2.37 -8.63 4.85
N GLY A 138 2.79 -8.57 6.11
CA GLY A 138 2.35 -7.55 7.06
C GLY A 138 2.66 -6.13 6.57
N THR A 139 3.90 -5.91 6.14
CA THR A 139 4.36 -4.62 5.59
C THR A 139 3.65 -4.31 4.27
N GLY A 140 3.56 -5.28 3.35
CA GLY A 140 2.90 -5.09 2.07
C GLY A 140 1.41 -4.73 2.19
N PHE A 141 0.67 -5.37 3.09
CA PHE A 141 -0.73 -5.02 3.35
C PHE A 141 -0.87 -3.61 3.97
N LEU A 142 0.02 -3.24 4.89
CA LEU A 142 0.02 -1.89 5.46
C LEU A 142 0.28 -0.82 4.39
N GLU A 143 1.31 -1.02 3.59
CA GLU A 143 1.69 -0.10 2.51
C GLU A 143 0.56 0.03 1.47
N GLU A 144 -0.05 -1.08 1.07
CA GLU A 144 -1.18 -1.09 0.13
C GLU A 144 -2.39 -0.34 0.68
N LEU A 145 -2.73 -0.54 1.96
CA LEU A 145 -3.82 0.17 2.62
C LEU A 145 -3.60 1.70 2.62
N LEU A 146 -2.42 2.15 3.01
CA LEU A 146 -2.11 3.57 3.09
C LEU A 146 -1.95 4.19 1.70
N ALA A 147 -1.08 3.62 0.87
CA ALA A 147 -0.69 4.20 -0.41
C ALA A 147 -1.81 4.09 -1.46
N ARG A 148 -2.49 2.93 -1.56
CA ARG A 148 -3.48 2.68 -2.62
C ARG A 148 -4.90 2.95 -2.17
N LEU A 149 -5.34 2.33 -1.08
CA LEU A 149 -6.74 2.38 -0.66
C LEU A 149 -7.14 3.75 -0.11
N ILE A 150 -6.20 4.48 0.50
CA ILE A 150 -6.43 5.81 1.07
C ILE A 150 -5.86 6.90 0.17
N ILE A 151 -4.53 7.02 0.06
CA ILE A 151 -3.87 8.17 -0.57
C ILE A 151 -4.17 8.25 -2.07
N PHE A 152 -3.78 7.23 -2.85
CA PHE A 152 -4.02 7.20 -4.30
C PHE A 152 -5.49 7.35 -4.64
N ARG A 153 -6.37 6.58 -4.01
CA ARG A 153 -7.80 6.62 -4.29
C ARG A 153 -8.40 8.00 -4.05
N LEU A 154 -8.13 8.61 -2.89
CA LEU A 154 -8.73 9.90 -2.55
C LEU A 154 -8.10 11.06 -3.35
N LEU A 155 -6.79 11.01 -3.64
CA LEU A 155 -6.19 11.95 -4.59
C LEU A 155 -6.77 11.80 -5.99
N SER A 156 -7.07 10.58 -6.43
CA SER A 156 -7.72 10.32 -7.72
C SER A 156 -9.14 10.86 -7.77
N CYS A 157 -9.92 10.73 -6.68
CA CYS A 157 -11.23 11.35 -6.57
C CYS A 157 -11.18 12.88 -6.60
N ALA A 158 -10.12 13.48 -6.03
CA ALA A 158 -9.99 14.94 -5.93
C ALA A 158 -9.47 15.58 -7.22
N PHE A 159 -8.46 14.98 -7.86
CA PHE A 159 -7.67 15.62 -8.91
C PHE A 159 -7.56 14.78 -10.20
N GLY A 160 -8.28 13.67 -10.26
CA GLY A 160 -8.22 12.72 -11.37
C GLY A 160 -7.09 11.70 -11.21
N ILE A 161 -7.23 10.59 -11.91
CA ILE A 161 -6.40 9.40 -11.74
C ILE A 161 -4.92 9.63 -12.08
N ARG A 162 -4.61 10.45 -13.10
CA ARG A 162 -3.22 10.77 -13.50
C ARG A 162 -2.48 11.49 -12.37
N THR A 163 -3.11 12.52 -11.80
CA THR A 163 -2.59 13.26 -10.65
C THR A 163 -2.49 12.35 -9.43
N GLY A 164 -3.50 11.49 -9.20
CA GLY A 164 -3.50 10.50 -8.15
C GLY A 164 -2.28 9.58 -8.20
N VAL A 165 -1.95 9.02 -9.37
CA VAL A 165 -0.75 8.18 -9.55
C VAL A 165 0.51 8.96 -9.24
N VAL A 166 0.73 10.11 -9.89
CA VAL A 166 1.98 10.88 -9.75
C VAL A 166 2.20 11.31 -8.30
N VAL A 167 1.18 11.89 -7.66
CA VAL A 167 1.32 12.42 -6.30
C VAL A 167 1.45 11.29 -5.28
N SER A 168 0.65 10.22 -5.39
CA SER A 168 0.77 9.09 -4.45
C SER A 168 2.12 8.37 -4.56
N ALA A 169 2.64 8.20 -5.78
CA ALA A 169 3.94 7.59 -6.02
C ALA A 169 5.10 8.47 -5.50
N ALA A 170 5.02 9.78 -5.70
CA ALA A 170 5.97 10.74 -5.13
C ALA A 170 5.95 10.71 -3.60
N LEU A 171 4.76 10.72 -2.98
CA LEU A 171 4.61 10.61 -1.52
C LEU A 171 5.17 9.28 -0.99
N PHE A 172 4.94 8.17 -1.71
CA PHE A 172 5.44 6.87 -1.32
C PHE A 172 6.97 6.84 -1.29
N GLY A 173 7.67 7.23 -2.36
CA GLY A 173 9.13 7.27 -2.35
C GLY A 173 9.71 8.32 -1.39
N ALA A 174 9.03 9.46 -1.20
CA ALA A 174 9.42 10.45 -0.20
C ALA A 174 9.33 9.92 1.24
N ALA A 175 8.32 9.09 1.56
CA ALA A 175 8.21 8.46 2.87
C ALA A 175 9.43 7.58 3.20
N HIS A 176 10.05 6.99 2.18
CA HIS A 176 11.21 6.11 2.31
C HIS A 176 12.56 6.85 2.46
N LEU A 177 12.58 8.19 2.37
CA LEU A 177 13.82 8.97 2.61
C LEU A 177 14.34 8.84 4.04
N HIS A 178 13.50 8.38 4.98
CA HIS A 178 13.89 8.16 6.38
C HIS A 178 14.49 6.78 6.61
N ASN A 179 14.52 5.91 5.59
CA ASN A 179 15.08 4.58 5.73
C ASN A 179 16.62 4.65 5.86
N PRO A 180 17.24 3.79 6.69
CA PRO A 180 18.69 3.71 6.77
C PRO A 180 19.31 3.48 5.39
N GLY A 181 20.28 4.31 5.01
CA GLY A 181 20.96 4.21 3.71
C GLY A 181 20.18 4.77 2.51
N ALA A 182 18.99 5.37 2.73
CA ALA A 182 18.24 6.00 1.66
C ALA A 182 18.97 7.21 1.08
N THR A 183 18.91 7.34 -0.24
CA THR A 183 19.39 8.49 -1.01
C THR A 183 18.23 9.10 -1.79
N ILE A 184 18.41 10.33 -2.27
CA ILE A 184 17.43 10.95 -3.19
C ILE A 184 17.22 10.06 -4.42
N LEU A 185 18.28 9.44 -4.94
CA LEU A 185 18.21 8.55 -6.09
C LEU A 185 17.40 7.28 -5.78
N SER A 186 17.65 6.61 -4.65
CA SER A 186 16.91 5.40 -4.28
C SER A 186 15.44 5.70 -4.01
N SER A 187 15.12 6.82 -3.35
CA SER A 187 13.74 7.24 -3.13
C SER A 187 13.04 7.64 -4.43
N ALA A 188 13.74 8.27 -5.37
CA ALA A 188 13.21 8.54 -6.70
C ALA A 188 12.94 7.24 -7.47
N ALA A 189 13.83 6.25 -7.38
CA ALA A 189 13.61 4.93 -7.97
C ALA A 189 12.36 4.25 -7.38
N ILE A 190 12.21 4.24 -6.05
CA ILE A 190 11.00 3.75 -5.37
C ILE A 190 9.74 4.47 -5.86
N SER A 191 9.78 5.81 -5.98
CA SER A 191 8.65 6.57 -6.53
C SER A 191 8.30 6.16 -7.95
N ILE A 192 9.31 5.96 -8.81
CA ILE A 192 9.08 5.53 -10.19
C ILE A 192 8.48 4.13 -10.21
N GLU A 193 9.05 3.17 -9.48
CA GLU A 193 8.56 1.79 -9.40
C GLU A 193 7.14 1.71 -8.80
N ALA A 194 6.82 2.57 -7.83
CA ALA A 194 5.48 2.65 -7.26
C ALA A 194 4.45 3.27 -8.23
N GLY A 195 4.87 4.03 -9.24
CA GLY A 195 3.99 4.66 -10.24
C GLY A 195 3.91 3.90 -11.58
N LEU A 196 5.01 3.29 -12.02
CA LEU A 196 5.18 2.68 -13.34
C LEU A 196 4.14 1.61 -13.68
N PRO A 197 3.75 0.69 -12.77
CA PRO A 197 2.73 -0.32 -13.05
C PRO A 197 1.38 0.29 -13.43
N PHE A 198 1.14 1.55 -13.04
CA PHE A 198 -0.12 2.24 -13.28
C PHE A 198 -0.09 3.14 -14.53
N PHE A 199 1.09 3.35 -15.11
CA PHE A 199 1.24 4.23 -16.27
C PHE A 199 0.53 3.70 -17.52
N TRP A 200 0.43 2.37 -17.66
CA TRP A 200 -0.19 1.71 -18.81
C TRP A 200 -1.73 1.76 -18.84
N PHE A 201 -2.37 2.38 -17.84
CA PHE A 201 -3.83 2.52 -17.78
C PHE A 201 -4.35 3.87 -18.30
N PHE A 202 -3.53 4.66 -19.02
CA PHE A 202 -3.86 5.98 -19.55
C PHE A 202 -3.62 6.15 -21.05
#